data_AF-A0A915ZYW8-F1
#
_entry.id   AF-A0A915ZYW8-F1
#
_cell.length_a   1.000
_cell.length_b   1.000
_cell.length_c   1.000
_cell.angle_alpha   90.00
_cell.angle_beta   90.00
_cell.angle_gamma   90.00
#
_symmetry.space_group_name_H-M   'P 1'
#
loop_
_entity.id
_entity.type
_entity.pdbx_description
1 polymer ?
#
loop_
_entity_poly.entity_id
_entity_poly.type
_entity_poly.pdbx_seq_one_letter_code
_entity_poly.pdbx_strand_id
1 'polypeptide(L)'
;MDVVKNVSKLLIKVSIYPTKDECCGAVEGYLSLNHASFFSNFTEDDWISFYNENIHKQLTKQVRSVRGTLSSKSREAIFSIFGSRLPPINTNAGPSEIAKWKKKPEVKSCFEGLFKKMNPKNKNSSIVLTSVIDKVLQNGHSNAELAYILAICSTILNSNHNEIMLKKNIMKQKVKKFLKKINSQTVIIYSDFEDNNYEEEESGNETEDDEEDDV
;
A
#
# COMPACT_ATOMS: atom_id res chain seq x y z
N MET A 1 11.23 -15.50 -19.33
CA MET A 1 11.31 -14.34 -18.41
C MET A 1 9.91 -13.76 -18.30
N ASP A 2 9.42 -13.52 -17.10
CA ASP A 2 8.00 -13.15 -16.88
C ASP A 2 7.87 -11.62 -16.85
N VAL A 3 7.42 -11.04 -17.97
CA VAL A 3 7.20 -9.59 -18.16
C VAL A 3 6.27 -9.05 -17.08
N VAL A 4 5.16 -9.74 -16.79
CA VAL A 4 4.17 -9.33 -15.79
C VAL A 4 4.80 -9.26 -14.40
N LYS A 5 5.59 -10.27 -14.01
CA LYS A 5 6.28 -10.30 -12.72
C LYS A 5 7.33 -9.21 -12.57
N ASN A 6 8.07 -8.89 -13.64
CA ASN A 6 9.10 -7.85 -13.58
C ASN A 6 8.49 -6.45 -13.58
N VAL A 7 7.54 -6.18 -14.48
CA VAL A 7 6.85 -4.88 -14.58
C VAL A 7 6.10 -4.59 -13.29
N SER A 8 5.35 -5.54 -12.72
CA SER A 8 4.61 -5.32 -11.47
C SER A 8 5.50 -4.86 -10.30
N LYS A 9 6.70 -5.43 -10.15
CA LYS A 9 7.67 -5.03 -9.11
C LYS A 9 8.24 -3.62 -9.33
N LEU A 10 8.44 -3.23 -10.59
CA LEU A 10 8.90 -1.89 -10.94
C LEU A 10 7.77 -0.87 -10.76
N LEU A 11 6.56 -1.20 -11.22
CA LEU A 11 5.40 -0.33 -11.19
C LEU A 11 4.97 0.03 -9.78
N ILE A 12 4.96 -0.93 -8.84
CA ILE A 12 4.63 -0.68 -7.43
C ILE A 12 5.57 0.32 -6.76
N LYS A 13 6.82 0.43 -7.24
CA LYS A 13 7.76 1.45 -6.74
C LYS A 13 7.40 2.86 -7.19
N VAL A 14 6.60 3.01 -8.24
CA VAL A 14 6.18 4.31 -8.77
C VAL A 14 4.74 4.62 -8.37
N SER A 15 3.83 3.67 -8.56
CA SER A 15 2.40 3.80 -8.29
C SER A 15 1.84 2.54 -7.63
N ILE A 16 1.31 2.69 -6.42
CA ILE A 16 0.71 1.60 -5.63
C ILE A 16 -0.67 1.20 -6.16
N TYR A 17 -1.37 2.16 -6.74
CA TYR A 17 -2.69 2.04 -7.36
C TYR A 17 -2.61 2.57 -8.80
N PRO A 18 -1.90 1.86 -9.70
CA PRO A 18 -1.66 2.36 -11.03
C PRO A 18 -2.95 2.40 -11.85
N THR A 19 -3.07 3.41 -12.71
CA THR A 19 -4.12 3.45 -13.73
C THR A 19 -3.84 2.43 -14.84
N LYS A 20 -4.84 2.18 -15.70
CA LYS A 20 -4.65 1.31 -16.87
C LYS A 20 -3.56 1.83 -17.80
N ASP A 21 -3.50 3.14 -18.00
CA ASP A 21 -2.50 3.80 -18.85
C ASP A 21 -1.10 3.72 -18.25
N GLU A 22 -0.96 3.93 -16.93
CA GLU A 22 0.31 3.75 -16.22
C GLU A 22 0.81 2.30 -16.35
N CYS A 23 -0.10 1.32 -16.23
CA CYS A 23 0.23 -0.09 -16.46
C CYS A 23 0.68 -0.34 -17.91
N CYS A 24 -0.05 0.19 -18.91
CA CYS A 24 0.27 0.02 -20.32
C CYS A 24 1.66 0.59 -20.64
N GLY A 25 1.89 1.86 -20.29
CA GLY A 25 3.16 2.55 -20.51
C GLY A 25 4.34 1.89 -19.79
N ALA A 26 4.12 1.32 -18.60
CA ALA A 26 5.17 0.59 -17.89
C ALA A 26 5.57 -0.72 -18.60
N VAL A 27 4.60 -1.45 -19.17
CA VAL A 27 4.88 -2.64 -19.97
C VAL A 27 5.59 -2.26 -21.27
N GLU A 28 5.09 -1.24 -21.96
CA GLU A 28 5.69 -0.71 -23.19
C GLU A 28 7.14 -0.32 -22.99
N GLY A 29 7.43 0.49 -21.96
CA GLY A 29 8.80 0.89 -21.64
C GLY A 29 9.69 -0.30 -21.31
N TYR A 30 9.16 -1.31 -20.59
CA TYR A 30 9.92 -2.52 -20.29
C TYR A 30 10.22 -3.35 -21.55
N LEU A 31 9.22 -3.56 -22.41
CA LEU A 31 9.39 -4.31 -23.66
C LEU A 31 10.31 -3.57 -24.64
N SER A 32 10.19 -2.25 -24.76
CA SER A 32 11.06 -1.44 -25.61
C SER A 32 12.54 -1.56 -25.21
N LEU A 33 12.82 -1.67 -23.91
CA LEU A 33 14.19 -1.79 -23.40
C LEU A 33 14.73 -3.23 -23.42
N ASN A 34 13.90 -4.23 -23.15
CA ASN A 34 14.36 -5.61 -22.93
C ASN A 34 14.03 -6.56 -24.10
N HIS A 35 13.08 -6.17 -24.95
CA HIS A 35 12.49 -6.98 -26.03
C HIS A 35 12.19 -6.11 -27.27
N ALA A 36 13.08 -5.19 -27.61
CA ALA A 36 12.87 -4.19 -28.67
C ALA A 36 12.42 -4.78 -30.02
N SER A 37 13.03 -5.91 -30.43
CA SER A 37 12.69 -6.58 -31.70
C SER A 37 11.29 -7.21 -31.73
N PHE A 38 10.75 -7.54 -30.57
CA PHE A 38 9.36 -7.98 -30.44
C PHE A 38 8.43 -6.78 -30.52
N PHE A 39 8.73 -5.73 -29.76
CA PHE A 39 7.91 -4.54 -29.66
C PHE A 39 7.85 -3.73 -30.97
N SER A 40 8.94 -3.67 -31.73
CA SER A 40 9.01 -2.92 -33.00
C SER A 40 8.06 -3.41 -34.10
N ASN A 41 7.42 -4.56 -33.91
CA ASN A 41 6.46 -5.11 -34.88
C ASN A 41 5.04 -4.58 -34.69
N PHE A 42 4.78 -3.82 -33.62
CA PHE A 42 3.46 -3.28 -33.33
C PHE A 42 3.32 -1.86 -33.88
N THR A 43 2.17 -1.56 -34.48
CA THR A 43 1.66 -0.18 -34.54
C THR A 43 1.07 0.20 -33.17
N GLU A 44 0.76 1.49 -32.96
CA GLU A 44 0.17 1.96 -31.70
C GLU A 44 -1.18 1.27 -31.40
N ASP A 45 -2.07 1.18 -32.39
CA ASP A 45 -3.37 0.54 -32.24
C ASP A 45 -3.23 -0.98 -31.98
N ASP A 46 -2.32 -1.65 -32.71
CA ASP A 46 -2.05 -3.07 -32.52
C ASP A 46 -1.49 -3.35 -31.12
N TRP A 47 -0.63 -2.47 -30.61
CA TRP A 47 -0.06 -2.58 -29.27
C TRP A 47 -1.14 -2.48 -28.19
N ILE A 48 -2.00 -1.46 -28.28
CA ILE A 48 -3.08 -1.25 -27.31
C ILE A 48 -4.01 -2.47 -27.28
N SER A 49 -4.38 -3.00 -28.45
CA SER A 49 -5.20 -4.21 -28.55
C SER A 49 -4.51 -5.41 -27.89
N PHE A 50 -3.24 -5.67 -28.27
CA PHE A 50 -2.46 -6.78 -27.72
C PHE A 50 -2.31 -6.70 -26.20
N TYR A 51 -2.00 -5.52 -25.65
CA TYR A 51 -1.87 -5.31 -24.21
C TYR A 51 -3.19 -5.63 -23.48
N ASN A 52 -4.31 -5.13 -23.99
CA ASN A 52 -5.63 -5.32 -23.38
C ASN A 52 -6.01 -6.80 -23.33
N GLU A 53 -5.80 -7.53 -24.42
CA GLU A 53 -6.18 -8.94 -24.54
C GLU A 53 -5.25 -9.87 -23.75
N ASN A 54 -3.94 -9.59 -23.74
CA ASN A 54 -2.95 -10.58 -23.31
C ASN A 54 -2.31 -10.27 -21.96
N ILE A 55 -2.17 -8.99 -21.58
CA ILE A 55 -1.30 -8.58 -20.47
C ILE A 55 -2.10 -7.92 -19.34
N HIS A 56 -3.08 -7.07 -19.66
CA HIS A 56 -3.74 -6.20 -18.70
C HIS A 56 -4.29 -6.95 -17.47
N LYS A 57 -5.11 -7.97 -17.67
CA LYS A 57 -5.74 -8.75 -16.58
C LYS A 57 -4.70 -9.41 -15.68
N GLN A 58 -3.67 -10.01 -16.27
CA GLN A 58 -2.60 -10.69 -15.52
C GLN A 58 -1.75 -9.69 -14.73
N LEU A 59 -1.40 -8.56 -15.35
CA LEU A 59 -0.64 -7.51 -14.70
C LEU A 59 -1.40 -6.90 -13.52
N THR A 60 -2.68 -6.60 -13.67
CA THR A 60 -3.52 -6.05 -12.59
C THR A 60 -3.59 -7.01 -11.42
N LYS A 61 -3.79 -8.32 -11.66
CA LYS A 61 -3.75 -9.36 -10.62
C LYS A 61 -2.39 -9.41 -9.92
N GLN A 62 -1.30 -9.37 -10.69
CA GLN A 62 0.05 -9.41 -10.14
C GLN A 62 0.38 -8.17 -9.31
N VAL A 63 0.02 -6.97 -9.77
CA VAL A 63 0.17 -5.71 -9.01
C VAL A 63 -0.62 -5.77 -7.70
N ARG A 64 -1.86 -6.27 -7.72
CA ARG A 64 -2.67 -6.50 -6.50
C ARG A 64 -1.97 -7.45 -5.54
N SER A 65 -1.39 -8.54 -6.04
CA SER A 65 -0.64 -9.51 -5.24
C SER A 65 0.62 -8.91 -4.60
N VAL A 66 1.43 -8.16 -5.36
CA VAL A 66 2.63 -7.47 -4.84
C VAL A 66 2.24 -6.45 -3.76
N ARG A 67 1.20 -5.65 -4.00
CA ARG A 67 0.65 -4.72 -3.00
C ARG A 67 0.14 -5.46 -1.75
N GLY A 68 -0.56 -6.59 -1.93
CA GLY A 68 -1.03 -7.43 -0.83
C GLY A 68 0.12 -7.96 0.03
N THR A 69 1.21 -8.39 -0.59
CA THR A 69 2.44 -8.81 0.10
C THR A 69 3.04 -7.67 0.93
N LEU A 70 3.11 -6.46 0.36
CA LEU A 70 3.60 -5.27 1.08
C LEU A 70 2.69 -4.92 2.27
N SER A 71 1.38 -5.08 2.09
CA SER A 71 0.42 -4.91 3.18
C SER A 71 0.67 -5.91 4.31
N SER A 72 0.72 -7.20 4.02
CA SER A 72 0.95 -8.26 5.01
C SER A 72 2.25 -8.05 5.78
N LYS A 73 3.37 -7.78 5.08
CA LYS A 73 4.66 -7.46 5.72
C LYS A 73 4.57 -6.26 6.67
N SER A 74 3.82 -5.23 6.29
CA SER A 74 3.61 -4.05 7.13
C SER A 74 2.83 -4.40 8.40
N ARG A 75 1.77 -5.21 8.28
CA ARG A 75 1.01 -5.68 9.46
C ARG A 75 1.89 -6.53 10.37
N GLU A 76 2.61 -7.49 9.80
CA GLU A 76 3.55 -8.35 10.54
C GLU A 76 4.61 -7.52 11.27
N ALA A 77 5.17 -6.49 10.66
CA ALA A 77 6.14 -5.60 11.31
C ALA A 77 5.52 -4.86 12.50
N ILE A 78 4.30 -4.35 12.37
CA ILE A 78 3.58 -3.66 13.45
C ILE A 78 3.27 -4.63 14.60
N PHE A 79 2.72 -5.81 14.30
CA PHE A 79 2.43 -6.83 15.31
C PHE A 79 3.70 -7.45 15.92
N SER A 80 4.81 -7.52 15.19
CA SER A 80 6.11 -7.94 15.74
C SER A 80 6.60 -6.96 16.81
N ILE A 81 6.31 -5.66 16.67
CA ILE A 81 6.75 -4.63 17.61
C ILE A 81 5.78 -4.48 18.79
N PHE A 82 4.48 -4.45 18.51
CA PHE A 82 3.46 -4.18 19.52
C PHE A 82 2.70 -5.41 20.01
N GLY A 83 2.91 -6.60 19.44
CA GLY A 83 2.06 -7.77 19.64
C GLY A 83 1.83 -8.15 21.10
N SER A 84 2.85 -8.04 21.95
CA SER A 84 2.71 -8.32 23.38
C SER A 84 1.91 -7.27 24.16
N ARG A 85 1.66 -6.10 23.57
CA ARG A 85 0.91 -4.97 24.14
C ARG A 85 -0.49 -4.84 23.53
N LEU A 86 -0.73 -5.46 22.38
CA LEU A 86 -2.02 -5.43 21.72
C LEU A 86 -2.92 -6.54 22.30
N PRO A 87 -4.19 -6.24 22.61
CA PRO A 87 -5.14 -7.28 22.96
C PRO A 87 -5.36 -8.20 21.74
N PRO A 88 -5.68 -9.48 21.95
CA PRO A 88 -5.96 -10.38 20.84
C PRO A 88 -7.17 -9.88 20.03
N ILE A 89 -7.11 -10.10 18.72
CA ILE A 89 -8.21 -9.85 17.78
C ILE A 89 -8.38 -11.08 16.89
N ASN A 90 -9.62 -11.50 16.69
CA ASN A 90 -9.94 -12.59 15.78
C ASN A 90 -9.68 -12.13 14.33
N THR A 91 -9.04 -12.96 13.51
CA THR A 91 -8.83 -12.69 12.08
C THR A 91 -10.16 -12.64 11.31
N ASN A 92 -11.21 -13.27 11.84
CA ASN A 92 -12.57 -13.26 11.30
C ASN A 92 -13.46 -12.23 11.98
N ALA A 93 -12.89 -11.30 12.76
CA ALA A 93 -13.66 -10.27 13.46
C ALA A 93 -14.41 -9.37 12.46
N GLY A 94 -15.70 -9.15 12.70
CA GLY A 94 -16.50 -8.23 11.89
C GLY A 94 -16.14 -6.76 12.15
N PRO A 95 -16.57 -5.82 11.29
CA PRO A 95 -16.27 -4.40 11.45
C PRO A 95 -16.62 -3.82 12.83
N SER A 96 -17.74 -4.25 13.44
CA SER A 96 -18.13 -3.78 14.78
C SER A 96 -17.16 -4.24 15.88
N GLU A 97 -16.67 -5.47 15.79
CA GLU A 97 -15.71 -6.02 16.76
C GLU A 97 -14.35 -5.35 16.61
N ILE A 98 -13.92 -5.11 15.37
CA ILE A 98 -12.73 -4.34 15.04
C ILE A 98 -12.81 -2.94 15.64
N ALA A 99 -13.92 -2.23 15.41
CA ALA A 99 -14.11 -0.89 15.94
C ALA A 99 -14.02 -0.86 17.47
N LYS A 100 -14.63 -1.85 18.15
CA LYS A 100 -14.51 -2.01 19.61
C LYS A 100 -13.07 -2.29 20.04
N TRP A 101 -12.36 -3.15 19.33
CA TRP A 101 -10.96 -3.47 19.61
C TRP A 101 -10.07 -2.23 19.47
N LYS A 102 -10.22 -1.45 18.39
CA LYS A 102 -9.42 -0.24 18.17
C LYS A 102 -9.67 0.87 19.20
N LYS A 103 -10.86 0.90 19.81
CA LYS A 103 -11.21 1.84 20.90
C LYS A 103 -10.58 1.45 22.25
N LYS A 104 -9.97 0.27 22.37
CA LYS A 104 -9.29 -0.14 23.60
C LYS A 104 -8.09 0.77 23.89
N PRO A 105 -7.85 1.15 25.15
CA PRO A 105 -6.76 2.07 25.51
C PRO A 105 -5.38 1.50 25.14
N GLU A 106 -5.21 0.18 25.15
CA GLU A 106 -3.97 -0.49 24.76
C GLU A 106 -3.68 -0.30 23.27
N VAL A 107 -4.70 -0.38 22.42
CA VAL A 107 -4.56 -0.17 20.97
C VAL A 107 -4.25 1.30 20.68
N LYS A 108 -4.97 2.23 21.32
CA LYS A 108 -4.69 3.67 21.23
C LYS A 108 -3.26 4.01 21.67
N SER A 109 -2.81 3.44 22.78
CA SER A 109 -1.44 3.60 23.28
C SER A 109 -0.39 3.09 22.30
N CYS A 110 -0.65 1.96 21.62
CA CYS A 110 0.23 1.45 20.57
C CYS A 110 0.24 2.37 19.33
N PHE A 111 -0.92 2.91 18.93
CA PHE A 111 -1.01 3.87 17.83
C PHE A 111 -0.20 5.15 18.10
N GLU A 112 -0.38 5.77 19.27
CA GLU A 112 0.45 6.90 19.73
C GLU A 112 1.94 6.50 19.84
N GLY A 113 2.18 5.24 20.20
CA GLY A 113 3.51 4.63 20.30
C GLY A 113 4.29 4.61 18.99
N LEU A 114 3.63 4.71 17.83
CA LEU A 114 4.30 4.79 16.52
C LEU A 114 5.31 5.94 16.47
N PHE A 115 5.02 7.05 17.15
CA PHE A 115 5.85 8.26 17.16
C PHE A 115 6.78 8.35 18.38
N LYS A 116 6.82 7.30 19.22
CA LYS A 116 7.72 7.22 20.38
C LYS A 116 9.00 6.44 20.03
N LYS A 117 10.05 6.62 20.82
CA LYS A 117 11.28 5.81 20.69
C LYS A 117 11.03 4.36 21.09
N MET A 118 11.63 3.43 20.35
CA MET A 118 11.61 1.99 20.69
C MET A 118 12.15 1.73 22.11
N ASN A 119 13.26 2.37 22.47
CA ASN A 119 13.79 2.39 23.82
C ASN A 119 13.93 3.84 24.32
N PRO A 120 13.01 4.32 25.18
CA PRO A 120 13.06 5.69 25.72
C PRO A 120 14.35 6.02 26.49
N LYS A 121 15.03 5.01 27.05
CA LYS A 121 16.28 5.20 27.79
C LYS A 121 17.49 5.39 26.87
N ASN A 122 17.40 4.96 25.60
CA ASN A 122 18.45 5.12 24.61
C ASN A 122 18.16 6.32 23.70
N LYS A 123 18.96 7.39 23.81
CA LYS A 123 18.80 8.59 22.99
C LYS A 123 18.94 8.32 21.49
N ASN A 124 19.73 7.32 21.10
CA ASN A 124 19.95 6.94 19.70
C ASN A 124 18.96 5.90 19.18
N SER A 125 17.98 5.50 20.01
CA SER A 125 16.94 4.58 19.57
C SER A 125 16.09 5.20 18.48
N SER A 126 15.88 4.44 17.40
CA SER A 126 14.90 4.78 16.37
C SER A 126 13.51 4.93 16.95
N ILE A 127 12.71 5.76 16.27
CA ILE A 127 11.27 5.84 16.49
C ILE A 127 10.64 4.53 16.00
N VAL A 128 9.54 4.12 16.63
CA VAL A 128 8.84 2.87 16.27
C VAL A 128 8.45 2.87 14.79
N LEU A 129 7.91 3.98 14.27
CA LEU A 129 7.52 4.10 12.86
C LEU A 129 8.69 3.83 11.91
N THR A 130 9.89 4.37 12.18
CA THR A 130 11.10 4.08 11.40
C THR A 130 11.44 2.59 11.48
N SER A 131 11.32 1.99 12.67
CA SER A 131 11.60 0.56 12.86
C SER A 131 10.61 -0.35 12.12
N VAL A 132 9.34 0.08 11.97
CA VAL A 132 8.35 -0.60 11.12
C VAL A 132 8.80 -0.53 9.66
N ILE A 133 9.14 0.66 9.17
CA ILE A 133 9.60 0.87 7.78
C ILE A 133 10.82 -0.01 7.48
N ASP A 134 11.84 0.01 8.34
CA ASP A 134 13.07 -0.77 8.16
C ASP A 134 12.82 -2.28 8.16
N LYS A 135 11.90 -2.78 8.98
CA LYS A 135 11.49 -4.19 8.98
C LYS A 135 10.81 -4.61 7.69
N VAL A 136 10.03 -3.71 7.08
CA VAL A 136 9.30 -3.97 5.82
C VAL A 136 10.23 -3.85 4.61
N LEU A 137 11.11 -2.84 4.61
CA LEU A 137 11.92 -2.42 3.48
C LEU A 137 13.40 -2.63 3.77
N GLN A 138 13.85 -3.87 3.60
CA GLN A 138 15.21 -4.28 4.02
C GLN A 138 16.34 -3.77 3.11
N ASN A 139 16.06 -3.25 1.89
CA ASN A 139 17.07 -2.90 0.88
C ASN A 139 16.76 -1.58 0.13
N GLY A 140 16.46 -0.52 0.88
CA GLY A 140 16.00 0.75 0.30
C GLY A 140 14.51 0.70 -0.09
N HIS A 141 13.97 1.84 -0.48
CA HIS A 141 12.55 1.99 -0.76
C HIS A 141 12.28 3.12 -1.73
N SER A 142 11.16 3.02 -2.44
CA SER A 142 10.61 4.16 -3.16
C SER A 142 9.72 5.01 -2.27
N ASN A 143 9.48 6.25 -2.69
CA ASN A 143 8.52 7.13 -2.02
C ASN A 143 7.10 6.53 -2.05
N ALA A 144 6.75 5.76 -3.09
CA ALA A 144 5.44 5.11 -3.20
C ALA A 144 5.27 3.99 -2.16
N GLU A 145 6.30 3.14 -1.98
CA GLU A 145 6.31 2.09 -0.95
C GLU A 145 6.24 2.71 0.46
N LEU A 146 7.04 3.75 0.70
CA LEU A 146 7.03 4.48 1.97
C LEU A 146 5.65 5.09 2.24
N ALA A 147 5.05 5.78 1.27
CA ALA A 147 3.71 6.36 1.39
C ALA A 147 2.65 5.31 1.72
N TYR A 148 2.74 4.11 1.13
CA TYR A 148 1.82 3.02 1.41
C TYR A 148 1.98 2.45 2.82
N ILE A 149 3.21 2.29 3.29
CA ILE A 149 3.47 1.84 4.66
C ILE A 149 2.96 2.85 5.67
N LEU A 150 3.19 4.16 5.44
CA LEU A 150 2.61 5.23 6.28
C LEU A 150 1.08 5.18 6.28
N ALA A 151 0.46 4.96 5.12
CA ALA A 151 -0.99 4.79 5.02
C ALA A 151 -1.47 3.59 5.86
N ILE A 152 -0.77 2.45 5.82
CA ILE A 152 -1.10 1.27 6.65
C ILE A 152 -0.93 1.58 8.14
N CYS A 153 0.18 2.19 8.55
CA CYS A 153 0.42 2.57 9.93
C CYS A 153 -0.64 3.55 10.46
N SER A 154 -1.12 4.46 9.61
CA SER A 154 -2.19 5.41 9.95
C SER A 154 -3.58 4.79 10.10
N THR A 155 -3.75 3.50 9.80
CA THR A 155 -5.08 2.88 9.65
C THR A 155 -5.28 1.67 10.55
N ILE A 156 -4.28 0.80 10.63
CA ILE A 156 -4.41 -0.51 11.29
C ILE A 156 -4.73 -0.43 12.79
N LEU A 157 -4.12 0.51 13.52
CA LEU A 157 -4.36 0.73 14.96
C LEU A 157 -5.21 1.98 15.25
N ASN A 158 -5.64 2.71 14.22
CA ASN A 158 -6.32 4.00 14.39
C ASN A 158 -7.82 3.80 14.66
N SER A 159 -8.28 4.27 15.83
CA SER A 159 -9.67 4.16 16.29
C SER A 159 -10.71 4.87 15.43
N ASN A 160 -10.30 5.80 14.57
CA ASN A 160 -11.19 6.53 13.67
C ASN A 160 -11.58 5.74 12.42
N HIS A 161 -11.02 4.54 12.24
CA HIS A 161 -11.32 3.64 11.14
C HIS A 161 -11.93 2.35 11.67
N ASN A 162 -13.21 2.11 11.36
CA ASN A 162 -13.96 0.97 11.90
C ASN A 162 -13.56 -0.39 11.32
N GLU A 163 -12.72 -0.42 10.28
CA GLU A 163 -12.26 -1.64 9.62
C GLU A 163 -10.74 -1.82 9.78
N ILE A 164 -10.26 -3.07 9.88
CA ILE A 164 -8.82 -3.37 9.89
C ILE A 164 -8.24 -3.07 8.51
N MET A 165 -9.01 -3.36 7.47
CA MET A 165 -8.66 -3.10 6.08
C MET A 165 -9.58 -2.02 5.56
N LEU A 166 -9.05 -0.87 5.18
CA LEU A 166 -9.85 0.18 4.57
C LEU A 166 -10.18 -0.15 3.12
N LYS A 167 -11.34 0.37 2.68
CA LYS A 167 -11.73 0.43 1.27
C LYS A 167 -10.58 0.96 0.38
N LYS A 168 -10.49 0.44 -0.84
CA LYS A 168 -9.43 0.76 -1.83
C LYS A 168 -9.29 2.27 -2.05
N ASN A 169 -10.42 2.99 -2.18
CA ASN A 169 -10.47 4.44 -2.41
C ASN A 169 -9.82 5.24 -1.26
N ILE A 170 -10.16 4.95 -0.01
CA ILE A 170 -9.60 5.64 1.17
C ILE A 170 -8.08 5.39 1.25
N MET A 171 -7.64 4.15 0.98
CA MET A 171 -6.21 3.85 0.93
C MET A 171 -5.49 4.60 -0.20
N LYS A 172 -6.10 4.68 -1.41
CA LYS A 172 -5.56 5.45 -2.55
C LYS A 172 -5.34 6.93 -2.15
N GLN A 173 -6.30 7.53 -1.47
CA GLN A 173 -6.20 8.92 -1.00
C GLN A 173 -5.15 9.12 0.09
N LYS A 174 -5.06 8.21 1.08
CA LYS A 174 -4.00 8.23 2.10
C LYS A 174 -2.61 8.13 1.47
N VAL A 175 -2.43 7.22 0.51
CA VAL A 175 -1.16 7.10 -0.24
C VAL A 175 -0.84 8.41 -0.94
N LYS A 176 -1.79 8.99 -1.67
CA LYS A 176 -1.60 10.27 -2.38
C LYS A 176 -1.18 11.39 -1.43
N LYS A 177 -1.82 11.49 -0.26
CA LYS A 177 -1.49 12.47 0.78
C LYS A 177 -0.06 12.30 1.31
N PHE A 178 0.32 11.08 1.72
CA PHE A 178 1.67 10.82 2.23
C PHE A 178 2.74 10.99 1.15
N LEU A 179 2.45 10.56 -0.08
CA LEU A 179 3.36 10.73 -1.21
C LEU A 179 3.64 12.21 -1.49
N LYS A 180 2.61 13.06 -1.46
CA LYS A 180 2.76 14.53 -1.58
C LYS A 180 3.68 15.08 -0.49
N LYS A 181 3.47 14.69 0.77
CA LYS A 181 4.32 15.13 1.90
C LYS A 181 5.78 14.68 1.76
N ILE A 182 6.00 13.42 1.39
CA ILE A 182 7.35 12.87 1.17
C ILE A 182 8.06 13.63 0.05
N ASN A 183 7.39 13.83 -1.09
CA ASN A 183 7.95 14.54 -2.23
C ASN A 183 8.24 16.02 -1.92
N SER A 184 7.42 16.65 -1.07
CA SER A 184 7.65 17.99 -0.55
C SER A 184 8.62 18.05 0.65
N GLN A 185 9.27 16.94 1.01
CA GLN A 185 10.20 16.83 2.14
C GLN A 185 9.64 17.37 3.47
N THR A 186 8.31 17.30 3.62
CA THR A 186 7.63 17.74 4.83
C THR A 186 7.76 16.67 5.90
N VAL A 187 8.06 17.07 7.14
CA VAL A 187 8.12 16.16 8.28
C VAL A 187 6.77 15.49 8.49
N ILE A 188 6.77 14.16 8.58
CA ILE A 188 5.59 13.37 8.92
C ILE A 188 5.38 13.44 10.43
N ILE A 189 4.23 13.94 10.84
CA ILE A 189 3.88 14.15 12.25
C ILE A 189 2.63 13.36 12.63
N TYR A 190 2.38 13.23 13.94
CA TYR A 190 1.26 12.45 14.47
C TYR A 190 -0.11 12.88 13.92
N SER A 191 -0.36 14.18 13.78
CA SER A 191 -1.63 14.69 13.24
C SER A 191 -1.90 14.27 11.79
N ASP A 192 -0.85 13.94 11.02
CA ASP A 192 -1.02 13.44 9.65
C ASP A 192 -1.73 12.08 9.61
N PHE A 193 -1.60 11.31 10.69
CA PHE A 193 -2.18 9.99 10.85
C PHE A 193 -3.60 10.04 11.41
N GLU A 194 -3.93 11.07 12.21
CA GLU A 194 -5.28 11.26 12.77
C GLU A 194 -6.26 11.87 11.77
N ASP A 195 -5.77 12.64 10.80
CA ASP A 195 -6.60 13.32 9.82
C ASP A 195 -7.35 12.30 8.92
N ASN A 196 -8.68 12.38 9.02
CA ASN A 196 -9.67 11.52 8.36
C ASN A 196 -10.42 12.22 7.23
N ASN A 197 -9.99 13.42 6.81
CA ASN A 197 -10.67 14.12 5.73
C ASN A 197 -10.33 13.45 4.38
N TYR A 198 -11.05 12.37 4.09
CA TYR A 198 -10.99 11.58 2.87
C TYR A 198 -12.39 11.59 2.29
N GLU A 199 -12.59 12.33 1.20
CA GLU A 199 -13.86 12.35 0.50
C GLU A 199 -14.08 10.97 -0.14
N GLU A 200 -15.27 10.38 -0.02
CA GLU A 200 -15.61 9.25 -0.89
C GLU A 200 -15.72 9.81 -2.31
N GLU A 201 -14.64 9.75 -3.10
CA GLU A 201 -14.74 9.99 -4.54
C GLU A 201 -15.71 8.93 -5.09
N GLU A 202 -16.76 9.39 -5.80
CA GLU A 202 -17.61 8.50 -6.58
C GLU A 202 -16.72 7.62 -7.44
N SER A 203 -17.06 6.34 -7.47
CA SER A 203 -16.51 5.35 -8.38
C SER A 203 -16.67 5.84 -9.82
N GLY A 204 -15.75 6.68 -10.30
CA GLY A 204 -15.61 6.96 -11.71
C GLY A 204 -15.21 5.64 -12.35
N ASN A 205 -16.08 5.12 -13.22
CA ASN A 205 -15.98 3.87 -13.99
C ASN A 205 -14.54 3.47 -14.38
N GLU A 206 -13.74 3.00 -13.42
CA GLU A 206 -12.71 2.01 -13.64
C GLU A 206 -13.54 0.74 -13.75
N THR A 207 -13.75 0.23 -14.97
CA THR A 207 -14.48 -1.02 -15.20
C THR A 207 -13.92 -2.08 -14.26
N GLU A 208 -14.69 -2.31 -13.20
CA GLU A 208 -14.53 -3.39 -12.27
C GLU A 208 -14.82 -4.66 -13.07
N ASP A 209 -13.77 -5.35 -13.51
CA ASP A 209 -13.81 -6.82 -13.53
C ASP A 209 -13.74 -7.27 -12.04
N ASP A 210 -14.77 -6.88 -11.29
CA ASP A 210 -15.19 -7.53 -10.06
C ASP A 210 -15.93 -8.80 -10.50
N GLU A 211 -15.16 -9.83 -10.82
CA GLU A 211 -15.64 -11.18 -10.53
C GLU A 211 -15.13 -11.51 -9.11
N GLU A 212 -16.06 -11.34 -8.16
CA GLU A 212 -16.13 -12.18 -6.97
C GLU A 212 -16.01 -13.64 -7.41
N ASP A 213 -14.84 -14.24 -7.20
CA ASP A 213 -14.77 -15.69 -7.00
C ASP A 213 -14.69 -15.93 -5.48
N ASP A 214 -15.85 -15.79 -4.84
CA ASP A 214 -16.17 -16.52 -3.61
C ASP A 214 -16.47 -17.97 -4.00
N VAL A 215 -15.48 -18.88 -3.84
CA VAL A 215 -15.61 -20.23 -3.24
C VAL A 215 -14.25 -20.67 -2.70
#